data_AF-A0A2S0L0Q4-F1
#
_entry.id   AF-A0A2S0L0Q4-F1
#
_cell.length_a   1.000
_cell.length_b   1.000
_cell.length_c   1.000
_cell.angle_alpha   90.00
_cell.angle_beta   90.00
_cell.angle_gamma   90.00
#
_symmetry.space_group_name_H-M   'P 1'
#
loop_
_entity.id
_entity.type
_entity.pdbx_description
1 polymer ?
#
loop_
_entity_poly.entity_id
_entity_poly.type
_entity_poly.pdbx_seq_one_letter_code
_entity_poly.pdbx_strand_id
1 'polypeptide(L)'
;MAALPLCAATVTTYDGVDIDLDHSSAESLATIEELRALDRQIVSLFRVSGRRLPFKCRIVISGELPPGELLVELKPREWTLSFNDRGGRWLTDFALRRRLAGMLILSKVPLAEAPAHPDYLPGWIIAGIDERMRAGRESELMLRRNRYMPVLRALSERGTFPDFRQLRNLTPELLTPPARAWYGELGRALLDYGAVCSTPTDNALLDYCILSAKPGSIENQNFLATLGRVFLKDAAKNGLPEHTGREIWDKLSDDEKIQRTLEAYARRLAFNDFFPQPVPITSAAFEALNKLELPVLDEHGLPTGEHTSADLFDLPEIIQQRADAAALQQELRLRILALGEGNDGPFNRLLQDLADALMRLPLTPPARPEPPPSSGERFRQAIARIRNDLERRAKIEAFLDAVEMENRIPADFYRDAIREANRPSPLLTEREEKFLERVEREWLDD
;
A
#
# COMPACT_ATOMS: atom_id res chain seq x y z
N MET A 1 -33.10 -40.27 26.73
CA MET A 1 -32.46 -39.16 27.46
C MET A 1 -31.88 -38.23 26.41
N ALA A 2 -32.38 -36.99 26.36
CA ALA A 2 -31.89 -35.98 25.44
C ALA A 2 -30.42 -35.66 25.78
N ALA A 3 -29.55 -35.69 24.78
CA ALA A 3 -28.20 -35.16 24.89
C ALA A 3 -28.32 -33.65 25.14
N LEU A 4 -27.88 -33.20 26.30
CA LEU A 4 -27.69 -31.78 26.57
C LEU A 4 -26.65 -31.24 25.56
N PRO A 5 -26.96 -30.20 24.78
CA PRO A 5 -25.94 -29.55 23.96
C PRO A 5 -24.92 -28.92 24.91
N LEU A 6 -23.63 -29.20 24.68
CA LEU A 6 -22.53 -28.50 25.32
C LEU A 6 -22.75 -27.00 25.13
N CYS A 7 -22.99 -26.26 26.22
CA CYS A 7 -23.13 -24.81 26.17
C CYS A 7 -21.93 -24.19 25.46
N ALA A 8 -22.21 -23.56 24.33
CA ALA A 8 -21.34 -22.67 23.58
C ALA A 8 -20.65 -21.68 24.53
N ALA A 9 -19.32 -21.64 24.56
CA ALA A 9 -18.60 -20.60 25.28
C ALA A 9 -18.70 -19.29 24.48
N THR A 10 -19.41 -18.29 25.00
CA THR A 10 -19.38 -16.92 24.44
C THR A 10 -18.00 -16.34 24.62
N VAL A 11 -17.40 -15.87 23.54
CA VAL A 11 -16.10 -15.19 23.53
C VAL A 11 -16.32 -13.71 23.21
N THR A 12 -16.04 -12.83 24.17
CA THR A 12 -16.09 -11.39 23.92
C THR A 12 -14.73 -10.88 23.42
N THR A 13 -14.72 -10.10 22.34
CA THR A 13 -13.53 -9.39 21.87
C THR A 13 -13.13 -8.29 22.86
N TYR A 14 -11.89 -7.81 22.79
CA TYR A 14 -11.46 -6.66 23.61
C TYR A 14 -12.32 -5.40 23.35
N ASP A 15 -12.86 -5.31 22.13
CA ASP A 15 -13.61 -4.17 21.61
C ASP A 15 -15.14 -4.40 21.63
N GLY A 16 -15.60 -5.35 22.47
CA GLY A 16 -16.98 -5.44 22.96
C GLY A 16 -17.95 -6.26 22.10
N VAL A 17 -17.47 -7.01 21.11
CA VAL A 17 -18.29 -7.90 20.27
C VAL A 17 -18.36 -9.28 20.91
N ASP A 18 -19.57 -9.81 21.12
CA ASP A 18 -19.78 -11.16 21.62
C ASP A 18 -19.77 -12.16 20.45
N ILE A 19 -19.02 -13.25 20.56
CA ILE A 19 -18.94 -14.32 19.56
C ILE A 19 -19.47 -15.61 20.19
N ASP A 20 -20.58 -16.11 19.68
CA ASP A 20 -21.22 -17.35 20.08
C ASP A 20 -20.95 -18.45 19.05
N LEU A 21 -20.76 -19.67 19.54
CA LEU A 21 -20.40 -20.85 18.74
C LEU A 21 -21.49 -21.92 18.83
N ASP A 22 -22.20 -22.16 17.75
CA ASP A 22 -23.25 -23.18 17.68
C ASP A 22 -22.63 -24.59 17.61
N HIS A 23 -21.36 -24.67 17.24
CA HIS A 23 -20.54 -25.87 17.21
C HIS A 23 -19.09 -25.57 17.58
N SER A 24 -18.32 -26.61 17.94
CA SER A 24 -16.90 -26.50 18.26
C SER A 24 -16.07 -27.36 17.31
N SER A 25 -15.18 -26.74 16.54
CA SER A 25 -14.16 -27.39 15.72
C SER A 25 -12.83 -26.63 15.76
N ALA A 26 -11.75 -27.22 15.25
CA ALA A 26 -10.45 -26.55 15.20
C ALA A 26 -10.51 -25.27 14.32
N GLU A 27 -11.34 -25.30 13.27
CA GLU A 27 -11.63 -24.17 12.40
C GLU A 27 -12.33 -23.03 13.17
N SER A 28 -13.20 -23.34 14.11
CA SER A 28 -13.91 -22.33 14.93
C SER A 28 -12.95 -21.45 15.74
N LEU A 29 -11.83 -21.99 16.21
CA LEU A 29 -10.80 -21.20 16.91
C LEU A 29 -10.12 -20.20 15.96
N ALA A 30 -9.79 -20.63 14.74
CA ALA A 30 -9.23 -19.75 13.72
C ALA A 30 -10.23 -18.66 13.31
N THR A 31 -11.52 -19.01 13.22
CA THR A 31 -12.61 -18.04 12.98
C THR A 31 -12.66 -16.97 14.08
N ILE A 32 -12.59 -17.36 15.36
CA ILE A 32 -12.61 -16.43 16.49
C ILE A 32 -11.43 -15.45 16.45
N GLU A 33 -10.21 -15.96 16.22
CA GLU A 33 -9.02 -15.11 16.13
C GLU A 33 -9.10 -14.14 14.94
N GLU A 34 -9.62 -14.60 13.80
CA GLU A 34 -9.85 -13.73 12.65
C GLU A 34 -10.85 -12.61 12.96
N LEU A 35 -11.97 -12.94 13.62
CA LEU A 35 -12.98 -11.97 14.02
C LEU A 35 -12.44 -10.96 15.04
N ARG A 36 -11.62 -11.40 16.00
CA ARG A 36 -10.91 -10.54 16.95
C ARG A 36 -9.97 -9.57 16.23
N ALA A 37 -9.22 -10.07 15.24
CA ALA A 37 -8.32 -9.26 14.46
C ALA A 37 -9.07 -8.24 13.59
N LEU A 38 -10.19 -8.64 12.97
CA LEU A 38 -11.06 -7.77 12.19
C LEU A 38 -11.63 -6.63 13.05
N ASP A 39 -12.18 -6.97 14.22
CA ASP A 39 -12.75 -6.02 15.16
C ASP A 39 -11.71 -4.97 15.62
N ARG A 40 -10.49 -5.45 15.92
CA ARG A 40 -9.35 -4.59 16.27
C ARG A 40 -8.94 -3.66 15.12
N GLN A 41 -8.91 -4.15 13.88
CA GLN A 41 -8.60 -3.29 12.72
C GLN A 41 -9.68 -2.22 12.55
N ILE A 42 -10.96 -2.57 12.69
CA ILE A 42 -12.07 -1.61 12.61
C ILE A 42 -11.91 -0.52 13.68
N VAL A 43 -11.70 -0.89 14.94
CA VAL A 43 -11.49 0.08 16.02
C VAL A 43 -10.27 0.97 15.76
N SER A 44 -9.16 0.39 15.28
CA SER A 44 -7.94 1.15 15.02
C SER A 44 -8.07 2.12 13.85
N LEU A 45 -8.66 1.69 12.73
CA LEU A 45 -8.75 2.48 11.51
C LEU A 45 -9.80 3.58 11.63
N PHE A 46 -10.98 3.23 12.16
CA PHE A 46 -12.11 4.13 12.25
C PHE A 46 -12.21 4.85 13.59
N ARG A 47 -11.26 4.62 14.52
CA ARG A 47 -11.18 5.31 15.83
C ARG A 47 -12.49 5.30 16.63
N VAL A 48 -13.25 4.22 16.49
CA VAL A 48 -14.52 4.02 17.21
C VAL A 48 -14.26 3.34 18.56
N SER A 49 -15.03 3.67 19.60
CA SER A 49 -14.78 3.17 20.96
C SER A 49 -15.08 1.68 21.09
N GLY A 50 -14.09 0.87 21.49
CA GLY A 50 -14.26 -0.57 21.73
C GLY A 50 -14.87 -0.94 23.09
N ARG A 51 -14.87 -0.06 24.09
CA ARG A 51 -15.21 -0.48 25.48
C ARG A 51 -16.68 -0.36 25.86
N ARG A 52 -17.47 0.44 25.12
CA ARG A 52 -18.92 0.58 25.30
C ARG A 52 -19.54 0.77 23.93
N LEU A 53 -19.96 -0.33 23.33
CA LEU A 53 -20.67 -0.28 22.07
C LEU A 53 -22.01 0.43 22.26
N PRO A 54 -22.42 1.30 21.32
CA PRO A 54 -23.77 1.88 21.31
C PRO A 54 -24.86 0.81 21.21
N PHE A 55 -24.57 -0.28 20.49
CA PHE A 55 -25.42 -1.46 20.36
C PHE A 55 -24.65 -2.70 20.80
N LYS A 56 -25.30 -3.64 21.49
CA LYS A 56 -24.69 -4.94 21.75
C LYS A 56 -24.55 -5.68 20.40
N CYS A 57 -23.33 -5.91 19.93
CA CYS A 57 -23.09 -6.65 18.69
C CYS A 57 -22.72 -8.09 19.01
N ARG A 58 -23.48 -9.03 18.46
CA ARG A 58 -23.29 -10.47 18.63
C ARG A 58 -23.05 -11.13 17.28
N ILE A 59 -22.02 -11.95 17.19
CA ILE A 59 -21.73 -12.80 16.02
C ILE A 59 -22.02 -14.25 16.42
N VAL A 60 -22.80 -14.96 15.62
CA VAL A 60 -23.19 -16.36 15.86
C VAL A 60 -22.62 -17.22 14.72
N ILE A 61 -21.76 -18.15 15.06
CA ILE A 61 -21.09 -19.03 14.09
C ILE A 61 -21.89 -20.32 13.95
N SER A 62 -22.71 -20.38 12.90
CA SER A 62 -23.71 -21.41 12.71
C SER A 62 -23.43 -22.31 11.52
N GLY A 63 -23.16 -23.58 11.81
CA GLY A 63 -22.96 -24.62 10.78
C GLY A 63 -24.23 -25.02 10.03
N GLU A 64 -25.40 -24.52 10.44
CA GLU A 64 -26.71 -24.79 9.84
C GLU A 64 -27.07 -23.80 8.72
N LEU A 65 -26.43 -22.63 8.69
CA LEU A 65 -26.67 -21.62 7.65
C LEU A 65 -26.00 -22.03 6.32
N PRO A 66 -26.51 -21.58 5.15
CA PRO A 66 -25.81 -21.80 3.89
C PRO A 66 -24.45 -21.10 3.85
N PRO A 67 -23.41 -21.73 3.25
CA PRO A 67 -22.11 -21.07 3.06
C PRO A 67 -22.23 -19.78 2.26
N GLY A 68 -21.55 -18.72 2.71
CA GLY A 68 -21.53 -17.42 2.04
C GLY A 68 -22.73 -16.51 2.34
N GLU A 69 -23.70 -16.97 3.14
CA GLU A 69 -24.81 -16.13 3.61
C GLU A 69 -24.49 -15.43 4.94
N LEU A 70 -25.01 -14.20 5.08
CA LEU A 70 -25.01 -13.47 6.35
C LEU A 70 -26.46 -13.19 6.73
N LEU A 71 -26.93 -13.82 7.80
CA LEU A 71 -28.20 -13.48 8.42
C LEU A 71 -27.99 -12.29 9.38
N VAL A 72 -28.84 -11.27 9.24
CA VAL A 72 -28.74 -10.03 10.02
C VAL A 72 -30.05 -9.78 10.77
N GLU A 73 -30.00 -9.79 12.09
CA GLU A 73 -31.13 -9.41 12.95
C GLU A 73 -30.82 -8.10 13.69
N LEU A 74 -31.60 -7.05 13.41
CA LEU A 74 -31.38 -5.71 13.95
C LEU A 74 -32.46 -5.37 14.97
N LYS A 75 -32.12 -5.40 16.26
CA LYS A 75 -32.97 -4.93 17.36
C LYS A 75 -32.44 -3.58 17.87
N PRO A 76 -33.29 -2.74 18.52
CA PRO A 76 -32.89 -1.38 18.92
C PRO A 76 -31.65 -1.26 19.82
N ARG A 77 -31.27 -2.34 20.52
CA ARG A 77 -30.11 -2.37 21.43
C ARG A 77 -29.16 -3.55 21.20
N GLU A 78 -29.51 -4.45 20.28
CA GLU A 78 -28.74 -5.66 20.02
C GLU A 78 -28.82 -6.03 18.54
N TRP A 79 -27.66 -6.19 17.91
CA TRP A 79 -27.54 -6.62 16.52
C TRP A 79 -26.90 -8.01 16.53
N THR A 80 -27.55 -8.96 15.87
CA THR A 80 -27.07 -10.34 15.75
C THR A 80 -26.71 -10.62 14.30
N LEU A 81 -25.49 -11.09 14.08
CA LEU A 81 -24.92 -11.42 12.77
C LEU A 81 -24.60 -12.91 12.76
N SER A 82 -25.22 -13.69 11.88
CA SER A 82 -25.02 -15.14 11.86
C SER A 82 -24.50 -15.60 10.50
N PHE A 83 -23.47 -16.44 10.48
CA PHE A 83 -22.91 -17.00 9.24
C PHE A 83 -22.31 -18.40 9.47
N ASN A 84 -22.07 -19.12 8.38
CA ASN A 84 -21.46 -20.45 8.41
C ASN A 84 -19.95 -20.39 8.17
N ASP A 85 -19.15 -20.92 9.10
CA ASP A 85 -17.70 -21.00 9.00
C ASP A 85 -17.15 -22.38 8.59
N ARG A 86 -18.01 -23.38 8.37
CA ARG A 86 -17.59 -24.75 8.04
C ARG A 86 -16.72 -24.78 6.80
N GLY A 87 -15.59 -25.48 6.93
CA GLY A 87 -14.59 -25.60 5.87
C GLY A 87 -13.81 -24.31 5.58
N GLY A 88 -13.91 -23.28 6.44
CA GLY A 88 -13.10 -22.06 6.38
C GLY A 88 -13.34 -21.16 5.17
N ARG A 89 -14.37 -21.44 4.35
CA ARG A 89 -14.62 -20.73 3.07
C ARG A 89 -14.92 -19.25 3.26
N TRP A 90 -15.49 -18.86 4.39
CA TRP A 90 -15.81 -17.47 4.69
C TRP A 90 -14.55 -16.57 4.70
N LEU A 91 -13.37 -17.12 5.01
CA LEU A 91 -12.12 -16.37 5.02
C LEU A 91 -11.73 -15.84 3.63
N THR A 92 -12.19 -16.51 2.56
CA THR A 92 -11.92 -16.14 1.16
C THR A 92 -13.15 -15.61 0.43
N ASP A 93 -14.32 -15.60 1.09
CA ASP A 93 -15.56 -15.05 0.57
C ASP A 93 -15.60 -13.53 0.79
N PHE A 94 -15.28 -12.79 -0.27
CA PHE A 94 -15.23 -11.34 -0.25
C PHE A 94 -16.59 -10.70 0.09
N ALA A 95 -17.70 -11.22 -0.46
CA ALA A 95 -19.02 -10.64 -0.26
C ALA A 95 -19.50 -10.85 1.18
N LEU A 96 -19.27 -12.04 1.74
CA LEU A 96 -19.56 -12.30 3.15
C LEU A 96 -18.72 -11.41 4.07
N ARG A 97 -17.40 -11.33 3.86
CA ARG A 97 -16.52 -10.47 4.66
C ARG A 97 -16.90 -9.00 4.58
N ARG A 98 -17.26 -8.52 3.40
CA ARG A 98 -17.72 -7.15 3.14
C ARG A 98 -18.96 -6.80 3.97
N ARG A 99 -19.98 -7.65 3.93
CA ARG A 99 -21.22 -7.47 4.72
C ARG A 99 -20.93 -7.50 6.21
N LEU A 100 -20.16 -8.49 6.67
CA LEU A 100 -19.82 -8.65 8.07
C LEU A 100 -19.06 -7.42 8.60
N ALA A 101 -18.01 -6.98 7.92
CA ALA A 101 -17.24 -5.80 8.29
C ALA A 101 -18.10 -4.53 8.27
N GLY A 102 -18.98 -4.37 7.26
CA GLY A 102 -19.91 -3.26 7.19
C GLY A 102 -20.85 -3.21 8.40
N MET A 103 -21.45 -4.34 8.76
CA MET A 103 -22.32 -4.40 9.94
C MET A 103 -21.57 -4.13 11.24
N LEU A 104 -20.32 -4.62 11.37
CA LEU A 104 -19.46 -4.36 12.53
C LEU A 104 -19.03 -2.90 12.64
N ILE A 105 -18.80 -2.20 11.53
CA ILE A 105 -18.50 -0.76 11.54
C ILE A 105 -19.72 0.01 12.05
N LEU A 106 -20.92 -0.25 11.51
CA LEU A 106 -22.13 0.46 11.92
C LEU A 106 -22.54 0.19 13.37
N SER A 107 -22.35 -1.04 13.88
CA SER A 107 -22.70 -1.36 15.27
C SER A 107 -21.88 -0.56 16.30
N LYS A 108 -20.75 0.03 15.87
CA LYS A 108 -19.88 0.88 16.69
C LYS A 108 -20.23 2.37 16.59
N VAL A 109 -21.13 2.77 15.70
CA VAL A 109 -21.53 4.16 15.49
C VAL A 109 -22.76 4.50 16.35
N PRO A 110 -22.70 5.54 17.20
CA PRO A 110 -23.85 5.95 18.00
C PRO A 110 -25.03 6.35 17.10
N LEU A 111 -26.23 5.86 17.45
CA LEU A 111 -27.46 6.15 16.70
C LEU A 111 -27.41 5.75 15.21
N ALA A 112 -26.57 4.77 14.86
CA ALA A 112 -26.54 4.22 13.52
C ALA A 112 -27.93 3.66 13.14
N GLU A 113 -28.41 4.07 11.98
CA GLU A 113 -29.58 3.45 11.37
C GLU A 113 -29.19 2.13 10.72
N ALA A 114 -30.15 1.20 10.65
CA ALA A 114 -30.00 -0.01 9.85
C ALA A 114 -29.70 0.38 8.39
N PRO A 115 -28.71 -0.23 7.74
CA PRO A 115 -28.44 0.04 6.33
C PRO A 115 -29.60 -0.47 5.47
N ALA A 116 -29.83 0.16 4.32
CA ALA A 116 -30.85 -0.30 3.37
C ALA A 116 -30.56 -1.71 2.83
N HIS A 117 -29.28 -2.07 2.73
CA HIS A 117 -28.79 -3.37 2.29
C HIS A 117 -27.46 -3.69 3.01
N PRO A 118 -27.18 -4.95 3.38
CA PRO A 118 -25.93 -5.31 4.07
C PRO A 118 -24.67 -5.09 3.20
N ASP A 119 -24.77 -5.16 1.87
CA ASP A 119 -23.66 -4.90 0.93
C ASP A 119 -23.38 -3.41 0.66
N TYR A 120 -23.51 -2.55 1.67
CA TYR A 120 -23.32 -1.11 1.49
C TYR A 120 -21.84 -0.67 1.52
N LEU A 121 -20.98 -1.42 2.21
CA LEU A 121 -19.60 -1.00 2.47
C LEU A 121 -18.81 -0.92 1.16
N PRO A 122 -18.07 0.15 0.83
CA PRO A 122 -17.30 0.20 -0.41
C PRO A 122 -16.25 -0.92 -0.50
N GLY A 123 -16.14 -1.56 -1.66
CA GLY A 123 -15.29 -2.75 -1.84
C GLY A 123 -13.81 -2.53 -1.50
N TRP A 124 -13.28 -1.35 -1.79
CA TRP A 124 -11.87 -1.03 -1.53
C TRP A 124 -11.55 -0.93 -0.03
N ILE A 125 -12.56 -0.59 0.81
CA ILE A 125 -12.41 -0.53 2.26
C ILE A 125 -12.15 -1.93 2.81
N ILE A 126 -13.00 -2.91 2.49
CA ILE A 126 -12.82 -4.28 2.97
C ILE A 126 -11.57 -4.92 2.36
N ALA A 127 -11.30 -4.68 1.07
CA ALA A 127 -10.08 -5.17 0.44
C ALA A 127 -8.82 -4.64 1.15
N GLY A 128 -8.82 -3.37 1.55
CA GLY A 128 -7.72 -2.78 2.32
C GLY A 128 -7.61 -3.32 3.75
N ILE A 129 -8.74 -3.58 4.43
CA ILE A 129 -8.76 -4.20 5.77
C ILE A 129 -8.19 -5.62 5.69
N ASP A 130 -8.66 -6.42 4.73
CA ASP A 130 -8.22 -7.79 4.53
C ASP A 130 -6.73 -7.87 4.21
N GLU A 131 -6.25 -6.98 3.34
CA GLU A 131 -4.83 -6.89 2.99
C GLU A 131 -3.97 -6.48 4.20
N ARG A 132 -4.47 -5.56 5.03
CA ARG A 132 -3.80 -5.16 6.28
C ARG A 132 -3.76 -6.29 7.30
N MET A 133 -4.83 -7.08 7.41
CA MET A 133 -4.88 -8.27 8.26
C MET A 133 -3.93 -9.36 7.75
N ARG A 134 -3.90 -9.61 6.43
CA ARG A 134 -2.99 -10.56 5.79
C ARG A 134 -1.54 -10.20 6.08
N ALA A 135 -1.16 -8.95 5.85
CA ALA A 135 0.20 -8.50 6.11
C ALA A 135 0.58 -8.58 7.60
N GLY A 136 -0.39 -8.36 8.49
CA GLY A 136 -0.23 -8.54 9.93
C GLY A 136 -0.03 -9.99 10.39
N ARG A 137 -0.25 -11.00 9.52
CA ARG A 137 0.06 -12.42 9.79
C ARG A 137 1.41 -12.85 9.21
N GLU A 138 1.97 -12.05 8.31
CA GLU A 138 3.22 -12.32 7.61
C GLU A 138 4.39 -11.54 8.27
N SER A 139 5.38 -11.14 7.49
CA SER A 139 6.63 -10.52 7.94
C SER A 139 6.48 -9.14 8.62
N GLU A 140 5.35 -8.44 8.46
CA GLU A 140 5.15 -7.09 9.06
C GLU A 140 5.01 -7.12 10.59
N LEU A 141 4.72 -8.30 11.18
CA LEU A 141 4.69 -8.51 12.63
C LEU A 141 6.03 -8.20 13.31
N MET A 142 7.15 -8.44 12.60
CA MET A 142 8.49 -8.33 13.15
C MET A 142 9.07 -6.92 13.06
N LEU A 143 8.56 -6.06 12.16
CA LEU A 143 9.11 -4.73 11.89
C LEU A 143 8.00 -3.76 11.45
N ARG A 144 7.50 -2.91 12.37
CA ARG A 144 6.41 -1.94 12.11
C ARG A 144 6.67 -0.95 10.95
N ARG A 145 7.92 -0.80 10.52
CA ARG A 145 8.34 0.08 9.41
C ARG A 145 8.63 -0.68 8.10
N ASN A 146 8.52 -2.00 8.10
CA ASN A 146 8.86 -2.83 6.95
C ASN A 146 7.56 -3.34 6.31
N ARG A 147 6.96 -2.51 5.46
CA ARG A 147 5.82 -2.91 4.64
C ARG A 147 6.34 -3.43 3.32
N TYR A 148 5.94 -4.64 2.96
CA TYR A 148 6.25 -5.20 1.66
C TYR A 148 5.02 -5.08 0.77
N MET A 149 5.13 -4.20 -0.23
CA MET A 149 4.03 -3.80 -1.13
C MET A 149 4.47 -4.04 -2.59
N PRO A 150 4.49 -5.30 -3.05
CA PRO A 150 5.06 -5.67 -4.34
C PRO A 150 4.29 -5.10 -5.53
N VAL A 151 2.95 -4.98 -5.45
CA VAL A 151 2.16 -4.44 -6.55
C VAL A 151 2.38 -2.93 -6.67
N LEU A 152 2.29 -2.19 -5.56
CA LEU A 152 2.54 -0.75 -5.54
C LEU A 152 3.97 -0.44 -5.98
N ARG A 153 4.94 -1.28 -5.60
CA ARG A 153 6.32 -1.16 -6.07
C ARG A 153 6.39 -1.29 -7.59
N ALA A 154 5.86 -2.38 -8.17
CA ALA A 154 5.88 -2.57 -9.62
C ALA A 154 5.19 -1.41 -10.38
N LEU A 155 4.08 -0.89 -9.85
CA LEU A 155 3.37 0.27 -10.42
C LEU A 155 4.19 1.56 -10.29
N SER A 156 4.83 1.78 -9.14
CA SER A 156 5.68 2.94 -8.87
C SER A 156 6.93 2.95 -9.74
N GLU A 157 7.52 1.78 -9.99
CA GLU A 157 8.69 1.62 -10.85
C GLU A 157 8.38 1.90 -12.31
N ARG A 158 7.19 1.50 -12.77
CA ARG A 158 6.72 1.78 -14.13
C ARG A 158 6.15 3.18 -14.31
N GLY A 159 5.93 3.93 -13.23
CA GLY A 159 5.25 5.22 -13.27
C GLY A 159 3.79 5.12 -13.73
N THR A 160 3.16 3.96 -13.53
CA THR A 160 1.79 3.66 -13.97
C THR A 160 0.91 3.40 -12.77
N PHE A 161 0.30 4.44 -12.21
CA PHE A 161 -0.71 4.27 -11.16
C PHE A 161 -2.11 4.23 -11.77
N PRO A 162 -3.00 3.34 -11.27
CA PRO A 162 -4.39 3.37 -11.68
C PRO A 162 -5.06 4.65 -11.19
N ASP A 163 -6.05 5.09 -11.95
CA ASP A 163 -6.96 6.16 -11.53
C ASP A 163 -7.72 5.71 -10.27
N PHE A 164 -7.53 6.44 -9.16
CA PHE A 164 -8.14 6.07 -7.88
C PHE A 164 -9.66 6.21 -7.89
N ARG A 165 -10.23 7.12 -8.69
CA ARG A 165 -11.68 7.24 -8.85
C ARG A 165 -12.23 6.01 -9.56
N GLN A 166 -11.53 5.49 -10.57
CA GLN A 166 -11.91 4.23 -11.21
C GLN A 166 -11.80 3.06 -10.23
N LEU A 167 -10.69 2.97 -9.48
CA LEU A 167 -10.49 1.93 -8.47
C LEU A 167 -11.64 1.86 -7.47
N ARG A 168 -12.09 3.00 -6.94
CA ARG A 168 -13.20 3.07 -5.96
C ARG A 168 -14.52 2.50 -6.50
N ASN A 169 -14.74 2.59 -7.81
CA ASN A 169 -15.97 2.19 -8.48
C ASN A 169 -15.91 0.75 -9.05
N LEU A 170 -14.80 0.02 -8.88
CA LEU A 170 -14.72 -1.37 -9.27
C LEU A 170 -15.63 -2.26 -8.41
N THR A 171 -16.14 -3.33 -9.02
CA THR A 171 -16.87 -4.41 -8.35
C THR A 171 -15.90 -5.58 -8.09
N PRO A 172 -15.33 -5.71 -6.88
CA PRO A 172 -14.21 -6.63 -6.64
C PRO A 172 -14.60 -8.11 -6.78
N GLU A 173 -15.89 -8.41 -6.64
CA GLU A 173 -16.47 -9.74 -6.81
C GLU A 173 -16.30 -10.27 -8.24
N LEU A 174 -16.17 -9.37 -9.22
CA LEU A 174 -15.96 -9.71 -10.64
C LEU A 174 -14.48 -9.89 -11.00
N LEU A 175 -13.56 -9.62 -10.07
CA LEU A 175 -12.13 -9.68 -10.33
C LEU A 175 -11.57 -11.10 -10.17
N THR A 176 -10.64 -11.47 -11.06
CA THR A 176 -9.86 -12.71 -10.94
C THR A 176 -9.00 -12.68 -9.67
N PRO A 177 -8.58 -13.82 -9.11
CA PRO A 177 -7.78 -13.83 -7.88
C PRO A 177 -6.50 -12.95 -7.94
N PRO A 178 -5.71 -12.94 -9.03
CA PRO A 178 -4.57 -12.02 -9.15
C PRO A 178 -4.99 -10.54 -9.16
N ALA A 179 -6.06 -10.20 -9.88
CA ALA A 179 -6.59 -8.83 -9.91
C ALA A 179 -7.14 -8.40 -8.54
N ARG A 180 -7.68 -9.32 -7.75
CA ARG A 180 -8.09 -9.08 -6.35
C ARG A 180 -6.91 -8.79 -5.43
N ALA A 181 -5.76 -9.45 -5.61
CA ALA A 181 -4.55 -9.14 -4.85
C ALA A 181 -4.07 -7.70 -5.14
N TRP A 182 -4.07 -7.29 -6.41
CA TRP A 182 -3.73 -5.92 -6.79
C TRP A 182 -4.70 -4.91 -6.21
N TYR A 183 -6.00 -5.21 -6.30
CA TYR A 183 -7.05 -4.39 -5.72
C TYR A 183 -6.92 -4.25 -4.19
N GLY A 184 -6.54 -5.32 -3.50
CA GLY A 184 -6.28 -5.32 -2.06
C GLY A 184 -5.16 -4.38 -1.65
N GLU A 185 -4.01 -4.44 -2.33
CA GLU A 185 -2.86 -3.59 -2.02
C GLU A 185 -3.14 -2.10 -2.28
N LEU A 186 -3.81 -1.79 -3.41
CA LEU A 186 -4.26 -0.44 -3.73
C LEU A 186 -5.33 0.06 -2.75
N GLY A 187 -6.28 -0.81 -2.39
CA GLY A 187 -7.31 -0.53 -1.38
C GLY A 187 -6.69 -0.25 -0.01
N ARG A 188 -5.63 -0.98 0.36
CA ARG A 188 -4.87 -0.75 1.60
C ARG A 188 -4.17 0.60 1.59
N ALA A 189 -3.52 0.99 0.49
CA ALA A 189 -2.90 2.31 0.38
C ALA A 189 -3.94 3.43 0.56
N LEU A 190 -5.09 3.32 -0.11
CA LEU A 190 -6.18 4.30 0.02
C LEU A 190 -6.78 4.33 1.43
N LEU A 191 -6.94 3.17 2.06
CA LEU A 191 -7.46 3.02 3.42
C LEU A 191 -6.51 3.61 4.47
N ASP A 192 -5.23 3.30 4.36
CA ASP A 192 -4.22 3.83 5.27
C ASP A 192 -4.08 5.35 5.11
N TYR A 193 -4.16 5.88 3.88
CA TYR A 193 -4.18 7.32 3.65
C TYR A 193 -5.44 7.97 4.23
N GLY A 194 -6.61 7.36 4.00
CA GLY A 194 -7.88 7.73 4.62
C GLY A 194 -7.80 7.84 6.14
N ALA A 195 -7.18 6.85 6.78
CA ALA A 195 -7.00 6.81 8.23
C ALA A 195 -6.01 7.87 8.74
N VAL A 196 -4.93 8.12 7.98
CA VAL A 196 -3.92 9.15 8.31
C VAL A 196 -4.51 10.56 8.22
N CYS A 197 -5.27 10.87 7.17
CA CYS A 197 -5.88 12.18 6.97
C CYS A 197 -7.10 12.43 7.87
N SER A 198 -7.79 11.38 8.27
CA SER A 198 -8.89 11.48 9.24
C SER A 198 -8.36 11.80 10.62
N THR A 199 -9.16 12.47 11.47
CA THR A 199 -8.87 12.72 12.90
C THR A 199 -10.01 12.21 13.79
N PRO A 200 -9.85 12.10 15.13
CA PRO A 200 -10.97 11.73 16.00
C PRO A 200 -12.16 12.69 15.94
N THR A 201 -11.91 13.98 15.65
CA THR A 201 -12.96 15.01 15.54
C THR A 201 -13.50 15.19 14.13
N ASP A 202 -12.69 14.89 13.11
CA ASP A 202 -13.03 14.96 11.69
C ASP A 202 -12.72 13.59 11.06
N ASN A 203 -13.59 12.63 11.30
CA ASN A 203 -13.37 11.22 10.96
C ASN A 203 -13.95 10.89 9.58
N ALA A 204 -13.42 11.55 8.55
CA ALA A 204 -13.88 11.45 7.18
C ALA A 204 -13.97 9.99 6.67
N LEU A 205 -13.06 9.11 7.10
CA LEU A 205 -13.09 7.69 6.73
C LEU A 205 -14.33 6.97 7.29
N LEU A 206 -14.70 7.22 8.55
CA LEU A 206 -15.91 6.66 9.14
C LEU A 206 -17.18 7.27 8.53
N ASP A 207 -17.18 8.59 8.35
CA ASP A 207 -18.31 9.31 7.74
C ASP A 207 -18.59 8.80 6.32
N TYR A 208 -17.54 8.50 5.56
CA TYR A 208 -17.66 7.89 4.23
C TYR A 208 -18.42 6.55 4.27
N CYS A 209 -18.10 5.68 5.23
CA CYS A 209 -18.81 4.42 5.43
C CYS A 209 -20.26 4.64 5.85
N ILE A 210 -20.53 5.57 6.77
CA ILE A 210 -21.90 5.90 7.23
C ILE A 210 -22.75 6.42 6.08
N LEU A 211 -22.22 7.35 5.27
CA LEU A 211 -22.94 7.89 4.11
C LEU A 211 -23.17 6.83 3.03
N SER A 212 -22.27 5.85 2.90
CA SER A 212 -22.44 4.73 1.96
C SER A 212 -23.62 3.82 2.36
N ALA A 213 -23.95 3.74 3.65
CA ALA A 213 -25.06 2.94 4.18
C ALA A 213 -26.45 3.55 3.90
N LYS A 214 -26.53 4.84 3.55
CA LYS A 214 -27.80 5.55 3.35
C LYS A 214 -28.49 5.13 2.05
N PRO A 215 -29.83 5.03 2.02
CA PRO A 215 -30.57 4.78 0.79
C PRO A 215 -30.27 5.84 -0.28
N GLY A 216 -30.05 5.42 -1.53
CA GLY A 216 -29.76 6.32 -2.65
C GLY A 216 -28.38 6.99 -2.59
N SER A 217 -27.45 6.44 -1.79
CA SER A 217 -26.09 6.93 -1.71
C SER A 217 -25.39 6.92 -3.08
N ILE A 218 -24.65 7.99 -3.36
CA ILE A 218 -23.86 8.16 -4.60
C ILE A 218 -22.39 8.22 -4.20
N GLU A 219 -21.63 7.21 -4.61
CA GLU A 219 -20.22 6.98 -4.25
C GLU A 219 -19.38 8.26 -4.34
N ASN A 220 -19.41 8.93 -5.50
CA ASN A 220 -18.56 10.10 -5.73
C ASN A 220 -18.98 11.32 -4.89
N GLN A 221 -20.27 11.48 -4.61
CA GLN A 221 -20.76 12.56 -3.74
C GLN A 221 -20.34 12.32 -2.29
N ASN A 222 -20.49 11.08 -1.82
CA ASN A 222 -20.06 10.67 -0.48
C ASN A 222 -18.55 10.87 -0.29
N PHE A 223 -17.75 10.50 -1.29
CA PHE A 223 -16.31 10.67 -1.25
C PHE A 223 -15.92 12.14 -1.19
N LEU A 224 -16.43 12.98 -2.10
CA LEU A 224 -16.08 14.41 -2.12
C LEU A 224 -16.49 15.13 -0.82
N ALA A 225 -17.63 14.75 -0.24
CA ALA A 225 -18.09 15.31 1.04
C ALA A 225 -17.21 14.91 2.24
N THR A 226 -16.50 13.77 2.16
CA THR A 226 -15.74 13.21 3.28
C THR A 226 -14.25 13.09 2.95
N LEU A 227 -13.80 11.96 2.42
CA LEU A 227 -12.40 11.65 2.13
C LEU A 227 -11.77 12.63 1.15
N GLY A 228 -12.46 12.97 0.05
CA GLY A 228 -11.98 13.92 -0.95
C GLY A 228 -11.65 15.28 -0.35
N ARG A 229 -12.50 15.79 0.54
CA ARG A 229 -12.25 17.05 1.28
C ARG A 229 -10.97 16.98 2.12
N VAL A 230 -10.77 15.92 2.90
CA VAL A 230 -9.56 15.81 3.75
C VAL A 230 -8.31 15.52 2.93
N PHE A 231 -8.42 14.82 1.82
CA PHE A 231 -7.32 14.60 0.88
C PHE A 231 -6.92 15.90 0.19
N LEU A 232 -7.86 16.73 -0.26
CA LEU A 232 -7.56 18.05 -0.82
C LEU A 232 -6.93 18.97 0.21
N LYS A 233 -7.40 18.93 1.46
CA LYS A 233 -6.80 19.68 2.56
C LYS A 233 -5.36 19.25 2.82
N ASP A 234 -5.09 17.95 2.82
CA ASP A 234 -3.75 17.41 2.94
C ASP A 234 -2.87 17.78 1.74
N ALA A 235 -3.41 17.66 0.51
CA ALA A 235 -2.76 18.07 -0.72
C ALA A 235 -2.43 19.58 -0.75
N ALA A 236 -3.25 20.43 -0.13
CA ALA A 236 -2.93 21.86 -0.01
C ALA A 236 -1.82 22.14 1.01
N LYS A 237 -1.73 21.33 2.08
CA LYS A 237 -0.76 21.52 3.17
C LYS A 237 0.59 20.87 2.88
N ASN A 238 0.55 19.66 2.37
CA ASN A 238 1.66 18.74 2.14
C ASN A 238 1.82 18.41 0.66
N GLY A 239 1.18 19.18 -0.23
CA GLY A 239 1.31 19.02 -1.67
C GLY A 239 2.76 18.97 -2.09
N LEU A 240 3.02 18.41 -3.26
CA LEU A 240 4.35 18.26 -3.85
C LEU A 240 4.57 19.28 -4.97
N PRO A 241 4.49 20.60 -4.71
CA PRO A 241 4.83 21.59 -5.71
C PRO A 241 6.32 21.52 -6.06
N GLU A 242 7.15 20.91 -5.21
CA GLU A 242 8.59 20.72 -5.44
C GLU A 242 8.89 19.72 -6.57
N HIS A 243 8.00 18.76 -6.83
CA HIS A 243 8.15 17.80 -7.94
C HIS A 243 7.43 18.23 -9.23
N THR A 244 6.40 19.06 -9.12
CA THR A 244 5.53 19.42 -10.25
C THR A 244 5.68 20.87 -10.68
N GLY A 245 6.29 21.73 -9.87
CA GLY A 245 6.26 23.19 -10.01
C GLY A 245 4.96 23.78 -9.46
N ARG A 246 5.07 24.85 -8.66
CA ARG A 246 3.90 25.49 -8.00
C ARG A 246 2.87 26.02 -9.00
N GLU A 247 3.32 26.59 -10.12
CA GLU A 247 2.43 27.09 -11.18
C GLU A 247 1.62 25.99 -11.87
N ILE A 248 2.21 24.79 -12.02
CA ILE A 248 1.51 23.65 -12.63
C ILE A 248 0.52 23.09 -11.62
N TRP A 249 0.93 22.96 -10.36
CA TRP A 249 0.08 22.49 -9.26
C TRP A 249 -1.19 23.31 -9.11
N ASP A 250 -1.09 24.64 -9.18
CA ASP A 250 -2.23 25.53 -9.01
C ASP A 250 -3.27 25.40 -10.15
N LYS A 251 -2.84 24.96 -11.35
CA LYS A 251 -3.70 24.73 -12.52
C LYS A 251 -4.39 23.37 -12.52
N LEU A 252 -3.98 22.43 -11.66
CA LEU A 252 -4.59 21.10 -11.58
C LEU A 252 -6.01 21.17 -10.99
N SER A 253 -6.89 20.32 -11.50
CA SER A 253 -8.20 20.05 -10.92
C SER A 253 -8.08 19.36 -9.56
N ASP A 254 -9.16 19.38 -8.78
CA ASP A 254 -9.20 18.72 -7.48
C ASP A 254 -8.97 17.20 -7.58
N ASP A 255 -9.56 16.54 -8.58
CA ASP A 255 -9.35 15.10 -8.82
C ASP A 255 -7.88 14.80 -9.15
N GLU A 256 -7.21 15.65 -9.95
CA GLU A 256 -5.78 15.50 -10.27
C GLU A 256 -4.91 15.73 -9.03
N LYS A 257 -5.22 16.72 -8.20
CA LYS A 257 -4.49 16.97 -6.94
C LYS A 257 -4.60 15.76 -6.01
N ILE A 258 -5.81 15.22 -5.84
CA ILE A 258 -6.04 14.00 -5.05
C ILE A 258 -5.24 12.82 -5.62
N GLN A 259 -5.31 12.60 -6.94
CA GLN A 259 -4.59 11.54 -7.62
C GLN A 259 -3.08 11.63 -7.36
N ARG A 260 -2.46 12.81 -7.55
CA ARG A 260 -1.03 13.03 -7.32
C ARG A 260 -0.61 12.80 -5.87
N THR A 261 -1.42 13.25 -4.92
CA THR A 261 -1.12 13.05 -3.50
C THR A 261 -1.22 11.58 -3.11
N LEU A 262 -2.21 10.84 -3.63
CA LEU A 262 -2.33 9.41 -3.42
C LEU A 262 -1.18 8.62 -4.07
N GLU A 263 -0.76 8.99 -5.28
CA GLU A 263 0.42 8.41 -5.95
C GLU A 263 1.68 8.57 -5.11
N ALA A 264 1.91 9.77 -4.58
CA ALA A 264 3.04 10.02 -3.70
C ALA A 264 2.97 9.24 -2.40
N TYR A 265 1.79 9.17 -1.77
CA TYR A 265 1.60 8.36 -0.58
C TYR A 265 1.87 6.87 -0.85
N ALA A 266 1.33 6.34 -1.96
CA ALA A 266 1.57 4.97 -2.37
C ALA A 266 3.05 4.71 -2.66
N ARG A 267 3.76 5.66 -3.27
CA ARG A 267 5.21 5.60 -3.50
C ARG A 267 5.99 5.53 -2.18
N ARG A 268 5.62 6.31 -1.16
CA ARG A 268 6.21 6.25 0.20
C ARG A 268 5.96 4.93 0.92
N LEU A 269 4.85 4.26 0.60
CA LEU A 269 4.58 2.92 1.12
C LEU A 269 5.39 1.85 0.41
N ALA A 270 5.50 1.97 -0.92
CA ALA A 270 6.22 1.03 -1.78
C ALA A 270 7.73 1.04 -1.54
N PHE A 271 8.31 2.23 -1.35
CA PHE A 271 9.74 2.42 -1.15
C PHE A 271 10.04 2.89 0.27
N ASN A 272 10.89 2.16 0.98
CA ASN A 272 11.22 2.41 2.37
C ASN A 272 12.66 1.98 2.69
N ASP A 273 13.12 2.18 3.93
CA ASP A 273 14.50 1.88 4.34
C ASP A 273 14.95 0.44 4.05
N PHE A 274 14.02 -0.53 4.00
CA PHE A 274 14.32 -1.94 3.73
C PHE A 274 14.12 -2.32 2.26
N PHE A 275 13.25 -1.59 1.56
CA PHE A 275 12.98 -1.73 0.14
C PHE A 275 13.17 -0.37 -0.54
N PRO A 276 14.42 0.12 -0.67
CA PRO A 276 14.66 1.44 -1.24
C PRO A 276 14.27 1.49 -2.71
N GLN A 277 14.12 2.71 -3.23
CA GLN A 277 13.95 2.94 -4.66
C GLN A 277 15.06 2.23 -5.47
N PRO A 278 14.70 1.55 -6.57
CA PRO A 278 15.68 0.97 -7.49
C PRO A 278 16.65 2.02 -8.03
N VAL A 279 17.90 1.60 -8.25
CA VAL A 279 18.95 2.48 -8.75
C VAL A 279 18.60 3.19 -10.06
N PRO A 280 17.92 2.57 -11.06
CA PRO A 280 17.53 3.29 -12.27
C PRO A 280 16.67 4.52 -12.00
N ILE A 281 15.79 4.44 -11.00
CA ILE A 281 14.87 5.52 -10.63
C ILE A 281 15.61 6.60 -9.85
N THR A 282 16.38 6.20 -8.83
CA THR A 282 17.16 7.14 -8.01
C THR A 282 18.22 7.85 -8.85
N SER A 283 18.86 7.14 -9.78
CA SER A 283 19.84 7.72 -10.70
C SER A 283 19.19 8.69 -11.66
N ALA A 284 18.04 8.35 -12.26
CA ALA A 284 17.32 9.28 -13.14
C ALA A 284 16.91 10.56 -12.41
N ALA A 285 16.45 10.45 -11.15
CA ALA A 285 16.09 11.61 -10.35
C ALA A 285 17.32 12.48 -9.98
N PHE A 286 18.46 11.85 -9.69
CA PHE A 286 19.71 12.58 -9.42
C PHE A 286 20.30 13.23 -10.68
N GLU A 287 20.23 12.56 -11.84
CA GLU A 287 20.66 13.13 -13.12
C GLU A 287 19.78 14.30 -13.56
N ALA A 288 18.47 14.26 -13.26
CA ALA A 288 17.59 15.40 -13.47
C ALA A 288 17.99 16.61 -12.60
N LEU A 289 18.47 16.38 -11.37
CA LEU A 289 19.05 17.43 -10.52
C LEU A 289 20.39 17.94 -11.08
N ASN A 290 21.15 17.09 -11.79
CA ASN A 290 22.45 17.47 -12.35
C ASN A 290 22.33 18.51 -13.48
N LYS A 291 21.18 18.59 -14.15
CA LYS A 291 20.89 19.60 -15.18
C LYS A 291 20.02 20.71 -14.60
N LEU A 292 20.64 21.84 -14.29
CA LEU A 292 20.00 23.01 -13.71
C LEU A 292 19.46 23.93 -14.81
N GLU A 293 18.15 24.08 -14.88
CA GLU A 293 17.49 25.13 -15.68
C GLU A 293 17.42 26.42 -14.85
N LEU A 294 18.36 27.35 -15.10
CA LEU A 294 18.50 28.58 -14.33
C LEU A 294 17.90 29.75 -15.10
N PRO A 295 17.12 30.65 -14.46
CA PRO A 295 16.65 31.86 -15.12
C PRO A 295 17.83 32.79 -15.43
N VAL A 296 17.79 33.42 -16.60
CA VAL A 296 18.68 34.54 -16.95
C VAL A 296 18.16 35.78 -16.23
N LEU A 297 19.03 36.42 -15.46
CA LEU A 297 18.70 37.60 -14.66
C LEU A 297 19.14 38.87 -15.39
N ASP A 298 18.35 39.93 -15.25
CA ASP A 298 18.72 41.26 -15.71
C ASP A 298 19.70 41.98 -14.74
N GLU A 299 20.07 43.22 -15.07
CA GLU A 299 20.96 44.06 -14.25
C GLU A 299 20.40 44.37 -12.84
N HIS A 300 19.11 44.15 -12.61
CA HIS A 300 18.42 44.33 -11.33
C HIS A 300 18.19 43.01 -10.59
N GLY A 301 18.63 41.88 -11.15
CA GLY A 301 18.46 40.55 -10.57
C GLY A 301 17.07 39.95 -10.77
N LEU A 302 16.28 40.46 -11.72
CA LEU A 302 14.95 39.96 -12.04
C LEU A 302 14.99 38.95 -13.21
N PRO A 303 14.13 37.90 -13.21
CA PRO A 303 14.06 36.95 -14.31
C PRO A 303 13.61 37.60 -15.61
N THR A 304 14.37 37.38 -16.68
CA THR A 304 14.06 37.90 -18.04
C THR A 304 13.02 37.05 -18.80
N GLY A 305 12.72 35.85 -18.30
CA GLY A 305 11.89 34.84 -18.98
C GLY A 305 12.69 33.85 -19.84
N GLU A 306 13.98 34.09 -20.04
CA GLU A 306 14.90 33.12 -20.66
C GLU A 306 15.55 32.21 -19.60
N HIS A 307 15.89 30.98 -20.01
CA HIS A 307 16.55 29.98 -19.17
C HIS A 307 17.86 29.52 -19.79
N THR A 308 18.85 29.24 -18.94
CA THR A 308 20.12 28.63 -19.31
C THR A 308 20.33 27.33 -18.56
N SER A 309 20.80 26.30 -19.28
CA SER A 309 21.16 25.01 -18.70
C SER A 309 22.58 25.07 -18.14
N ALA A 310 22.77 24.58 -16.92
CA ALA A 310 24.07 24.42 -16.26
C ALA A 310 24.22 23.05 -15.60
N ASP A 311 25.45 22.57 -15.44
CA ASP A 311 25.73 21.36 -14.65
C ASP A 311 25.82 21.71 -13.17
N LEU A 312 25.20 20.89 -12.32
CA LEU A 312 25.31 21.00 -10.87
C LEU A 312 26.77 21.00 -10.39
N PHE A 313 27.67 20.30 -11.08
CA PHE A 313 29.10 20.26 -10.78
C PHE A 313 29.79 21.65 -10.83
N ASP A 314 29.29 22.53 -11.70
CA ASP A 314 29.82 23.88 -11.93
C ASP A 314 29.14 24.95 -11.04
N LEU A 315 28.21 24.53 -10.18
CA LEU A 315 27.48 25.41 -9.28
C LEU A 315 28.37 26.29 -8.38
N PRO A 316 29.52 25.82 -7.83
CA PRO A 316 30.38 26.66 -7.00
C PRO A 316 30.85 27.96 -7.68
N GLU A 317 31.10 27.91 -8.99
CA GLU A 317 31.49 29.06 -9.79
C GLU A 317 30.29 29.92 -10.21
N ILE A 318 29.18 29.28 -10.60
CA ILE A 318 27.97 29.95 -11.07
C ILE A 318 27.35 30.80 -9.96
N ILE A 319 27.27 30.26 -8.75
CA ILE A 319 26.53 30.89 -7.65
C ILE A 319 27.17 32.19 -7.18
N GLN A 320 28.47 32.36 -7.37
CA GLN A 320 29.22 33.57 -7.00
C GLN A 320 28.91 34.77 -7.92
N GLN A 321 28.30 34.53 -9.07
CA GLN A 321 28.06 35.52 -10.12
C GLN A 321 26.59 35.92 -10.23
N ARG A 322 25.71 35.35 -9.39
CA ARG A 322 24.26 35.51 -9.50
C ARG A 322 23.69 36.39 -8.39
N ALA A 323 22.74 37.25 -8.75
CA ALA A 323 22.01 38.09 -7.80
C ALA A 323 21.04 37.29 -6.92
N ASP A 324 20.49 36.17 -7.42
CA ASP A 324 19.54 35.30 -6.72
C ASP A 324 20.20 34.14 -5.94
N ALA A 325 21.53 34.18 -5.77
CA ALA A 325 22.34 33.07 -5.28
C ALA A 325 21.83 32.42 -3.98
N ALA A 326 21.43 33.23 -2.99
CA ALA A 326 20.91 32.73 -1.71
C ALA A 326 19.57 31.99 -1.87
N ALA A 327 18.68 32.49 -2.73
CA ALA A 327 17.40 31.84 -3.02
C ALA A 327 17.62 30.53 -3.76
N LEU A 328 18.53 30.52 -4.75
CA LEU A 328 18.93 29.32 -5.48
C LEU A 328 19.52 28.24 -4.57
N GLN A 329 20.42 28.60 -3.63
CA GLN A 329 20.95 27.65 -2.64
C GLN A 329 19.83 26.99 -1.84
N GLN A 330 18.89 27.79 -1.34
CA GLN A 330 17.81 27.28 -0.51
C GLN A 330 16.85 26.38 -1.31
N GLU A 331 16.54 26.76 -2.54
CA GLU A 331 15.71 25.95 -3.43
C GLU A 331 16.38 24.61 -3.77
N LEU A 332 17.65 24.64 -4.18
CA LEU A 332 18.41 23.42 -4.50
C LEU A 332 18.56 22.53 -3.28
N ARG A 333 18.74 23.10 -2.08
CA ARG A 333 18.76 22.33 -0.83
C ARG A 333 17.47 21.54 -0.63
N LEU A 334 16.30 22.16 -0.85
CA LEU A 334 15.02 21.47 -0.74
C LEU A 334 14.90 20.37 -1.79
N ARG A 335 15.24 20.66 -3.05
CA ARG A 335 15.22 19.66 -4.14
C ARG A 335 16.15 18.47 -3.86
N ILE A 336 17.36 18.69 -3.36
CA ILE A 336 18.31 17.63 -2.98
C ILE A 336 17.72 16.74 -1.89
N LEU A 337 17.18 17.34 -0.81
CA LEU A 337 16.63 16.57 0.31
C LEU A 337 15.36 15.82 -0.07
N ALA A 338 14.57 16.35 -1.02
CA ALA A 338 13.39 15.66 -1.56
C ALA A 338 13.74 14.36 -2.30
N LEU A 339 14.96 14.23 -2.86
CA LEU A 339 15.43 12.96 -3.46
C LEU A 339 15.56 11.82 -2.44
N GLY A 340 15.62 12.14 -1.13
CA GLY A 340 15.73 11.14 -0.08
C GLY A 340 14.45 10.35 0.17
N GLU A 341 13.30 10.86 -0.29
CA GLU A 341 12.03 10.17 -0.13
C GLU A 341 12.09 8.77 -0.78
N GLY A 342 11.75 7.72 -0.03
CA GLY A 342 11.78 6.33 -0.52
C GLY A 342 13.18 5.71 -0.69
N ASN A 343 14.26 6.42 -0.36
CA ASN A 343 15.60 5.86 -0.29
C ASN A 343 15.98 5.46 1.15
N ASP A 344 17.04 4.67 1.28
CA ASP A 344 17.52 4.17 2.56
C ASP A 344 18.31 5.23 3.36
N GLY A 345 18.40 5.02 4.67
CA GLY A 345 19.15 5.90 5.58
C GLY A 345 20.61 6.21 5.16
N PRO A 346 21.40 5.27 4.62
CA PRO A 346 22.70 5.57 4.02
C PRO A 346 22.67 6.58 2.87
N PHE A 347 21.76 6.44 1.90
CA PHE A 347 21.64 7.40 0.79
C PHE A 347 21.22 8.78 1.30
N ASN A 348 20.26 8.81 2.22
CA ASN A 348 19.74 10.04 2.80
C ASN A 348 20.83 10.85 3.51
N ARG A 349 21.83 10.18 4.10
CA ARG A 349 23.01 10.84 4.66
C ARG A 349 23.90 11.47 3.59
N LEU A 350 24.08 10.83 2.44
CA LEU A 350 24.84 11.41 1.33
C LEU A 350 24.15 12.65 0.76
N LEU A 351 22.81 12.63 0.65
CA LEU A 351 22.03 13.80 0.25
C LEU A 351 22.13 14.93 1.28
N GLN A 352 22.11 14.61 2.58
CA GLN A 352 22.31 15.59 3.64
C GLN A 352 23.72 16.21 3.57
N ASP A 353 24.75 15.40 3.35
CA ASP A 353 26.13 15.89 3.17
C ASP A 353 26.25 16.84 1.96
N LEU A 354 25.58 16.51 0.84
CA LEU A 354 25.53 17.38 -0.34
C LEU A 354 24.78 18.69 -0.04
N ALA A 355 23.62 18.61 0.61
CA ALA A 355 22.84 19.79 1.00
C ALA A 355 23.62 20.70 1.97
N ASP A 356 24.36 20.12 2.93
CA ASP A 356 25.20 20.88 3.86
C ASP A 356 26.41 21.49 3.16
N ALA A 357 27.00 20.80 2.18
CA ALA A 357 28.07 21.34 1.36
C ALA A 357 27.59 22.49 0.47
N LEU A 358 26.39 22.38 -0.12
CA LEU A 358 25.73 23.43 -0.89
C LEU A 358 25.58 24.73 -0.08
N MET A 359 25.08 24.62 1.15
CA MET A 359 24.88 25.79 2.03
C MET A 359 26.18 26.43 2.52
N ARG A 360 27.32 25.77 2.34
CA ARG A 360 28.65 26.31 2.67
C ARG A 360 29.34 26.95 1.47
N LEU A 361 28.76 26.87 0.26
CA LEU A 361 29.34 27.53 -0.90
C LEU A 361 29.30 29.05 -0.70
N PRO A 362 30.41 29.76 -0.94
CA PRO A 362 30.44 31.21 -0.80
C PRO A 362 29.57 31.87 -1.87
N LEU A 363 28.73 32.82 -1.46
CA LEU A 363 27.85 33.59 -2.35
C LEU A 363 28.58 34.68 -3.14
N THR A 364 29.79 35.03 -2.71
CA THR A 364 30.66 36.01 -3.35
C THR A 364 32.08 35.46 -3.41
N PRO A 365 32.90 35.85 -4.40
CA PRO A 365 34.28 35.41 -4.49
C PRO A 365 35.05 35.69 -3.19
N PRO A 366 35.71 34.68 -2.59
CA PRO A 366 36.38 34.86 -1.32
C PRO A 366 37.60 35.77 -1.47
N ALA A 367 37.77 36.72 -0.55
CA ALA A 367 38.87 37.70 -0.57
C ALA A 367 40.27 37.06 -0.43
N ARG A 368 40.34 35.81 0.05
CA ARG A 368 41.55 34.99 0.13
C ARG A 368 41.23 33.58 -0.36
N PRO A 369 42.18 32.86 -0.97
CA PRO A 369 41.99 31.46 -1.32
C PRO A 369 41.63 30.63 -0.08
N GLU A 370 40.59 29.81 -0.19
CA GLU A 370 40.19 28.90 0.88
C GLU A 370 41.25 27.80 1.10
N PRO A 371 41.45 27.31 2.34
CA PRO A 371 42.33 26.18 2.60
C PRO A 371 41.76 24.89 2.00
N PRO A 372 42.62 23.99 1.47
CA PRO A 372 42.16 22.72 0.89
C PRO A 372 41.66 21.74 1.97
N PRO A 373 40.58 20.95 1.70
CA PRO A 373 39.73 21.09 0.53
C PRO A 373 38.81 22.30 0.68
N SER A 374 38.76 23.13 -0.38
CA SER A 374 37.87 24.30 -0.49
C SER A 374 36.40 23.89 -0.43
N SER A 375 35.51 24.84 -0.17
CA SER A 375 34.05 24.64 -0.14
C SER A 375 33.54 24.06 -1.47
N GLY A 376 34.06 24.55 -2.60
CA GLY A 376 33.76 24.02 -3.93
C GLY A 376 34.25 22.58 -4.13
N GLU A 377 35.46 22.26 -3.68
CA GLU A 377 35.98 20.88 -3.73
C GLU A 377 35.16 19.93 -2.86
N ARG A 378 34.75 20.34 -1.65
CA ARG A 378 33.88 19.53 -0.78
C ARG A 378 32.53 19.25 -1.41
N PHE A 379 31.94 20.25 -2.06
CA PHE A 379 30.69 20.11 -2.79
C PHE A 379 30.81 19.10 -3.94
N ARG A 380 31.85 19.24 -4.78
CA ARG A 380 32.14 18.27 -5.86
C ARG A 380 32.42 16.85 -5.34
N GLN A 381 33.12 16.73 -4.21
CA GLN A 381 33.35 15.45 -3.55
C GLN A 381 32.03 14.83 -3.06
N ALA A 382 31.08 15.63 -2.55
CA ALA A 382 29.76 15.13 -2.15
C ALA A 382 28.97 14.58 -3.34
N ILE A 383 28.98 15.28 -4.49
CA ILE A 383 28.39 14.78 -5.75
C ILE A 383 29.04 13.45 -6.16
N ALA A 384 30.37 13.37 -6.15
CA ALA A 384 31.09 12.15 -6.52
C ALA A 384 30.77 10.97 -5.59
N ARG A 385 30.59 11.21 -4.28
CA ARG A 385 30.19 10.16 -3.33
C ARG A 385 28.80 9.58 -3.66
N ILE A 386 27.86 10.43 -4.05
CA ILE A 386 26.52 9.98 -4.47
C ILE A 386 26.62 9.12 -5.72
N ARG A 387 27.36 9.57 -6.75
CA ARG A 387 27.57 8.78 -7.98
C ARG A 387 28.21 7.42 -7.70
N ASN A 388 29.26 7.39 -6.87
CA ASN A 388 29.92 6.14 -6.47
C ASN A 388 28.98 5.20 -5.70
N ASP A 389 28.10 5.73 -4.86
CA ASP A 389 27.12 4.93 -4.13
C ASP A 389 26.06 4.34 -5.06
N LEU A 390 25.56 5.12 -6.02
CA LEU A 390 24.64 4.64 -7.06
C LEU A 390 25.27 3.52 -7.91
N GLU A 391 26.52 3.67 -8.34
CA GLU A 391 27.25 2.62 -9.06
C GLU A 391 27.42 1.35 -8.22
N ARG A 392 27.72 1.50 -6.93
CA ARG A 392 27.84 0.37 -6.00
C ARG A 392 26.52 -0.36 -5.86
N ARG A 393 25.41 0.38 -5.66
CA ARG A 393 24.07 -0.20 -5.54
C ARG A 393 23.65 -0.91 -6.82
N ALA A 394 23.93 -0.33 -8.00
CA ALA A 394 23.61 -0.96 -9.29
C ALA A 394 24.24 -2.35 -9.41
N LYS A 395 25.49 -2.51 -8.94
CA LYS A 395 26.19 -3.81 -8.90
C LYS A 395 25.53 -4.79 -7.95
N ILE A 396 25.04 -4.31 -6.80
CA ILE A 396 24.33 -5.15 -5.82
C ILE A 396 22.98 -5.60 -6.39
N GLU A 397 22.20 -4.68 -6.96
CA GLU A 397 20.91 -5.00 -7.60
C GLU A 397 21.10 -6.00 -8.73
N ALA A 398 22.04 -5.78 -9.65
CA ALA A 398 22.32 -6.72 -10.73
C ALA A 398 22.74 -8.10 -10.23
N PHE A 399 23.49 -8.17 -9.12
CA PHE A 399 23.84 -9.45 -8.49
C PHE A 399 22.61 -10.14 -7.88
N LEU A 400 21.76 -9.40 -7.16
CA LEU A 400 20.54 -9.96 -6.57
C LEU A 400 19.56 -10.43 -7.64
N ASP A 401 19.39 -9.68 -8.72
CA ASP A 401 18.55 -10.07 -9.86
C ASP A 401 19.07 -11.35 -10.51
N ALA A 402 20.39 -11.48 -10.70
CA ALA A 402 21.01 -12.70 -11.22
C ALA A 402 20.76 -13.90 -10.29
N VAL A 403 20.94 -13.72 -8.98
CA VAL A 403 20.65 -14.74 -7.96
C VAL A 403 19.17 -15.12 -7.96
N GLU A 404 18.25 -14.16 -8.10
CA GLU A 404 16.81 -14.47 -8.20
C GLU A 404 16.51 -15.27 -9.47
N MET A 405 17.08 -14.88 -10.61
CA MET A 405 16.92 -15.61 -11.87
C MET A 405 17.45 -17.05 -11.78
N GLU A 406 18.58 -17.26 -11.10
CA GLU A 406 19.18 -18.58 -10.88
C GLU A 406 18.38 -19.44 -9.87
N ASN A 407 17.74 -18.82 -8.87
CA ASN A 407 17.01 -19.51 -7.81
C ASN A 407 15.48 -19.59 -8.02
N ARG A 408 14.96 -19.09 -9.15
CA ARG A 408 13.58 -19.36 -9.56
C ARG A 408 13.38 -20.87 -9.66
N ILE A 409 12.44 -21.38 -8.86
CA ILE A 409 12.25 -22.82 -8.64
C ILE A 409 12.07 -23.53 -10.01
N PRO A 410 12.99 -24.43 -10.41
CA PRO A 410 12.93 -25.15 -11.69
C PRO A 410 11.61 -25.89 -11.92
N ALA A 411 10.90 -26.24 -10.84
CA ALA A 411 9.60 -26.91 -10.87
C ALA A 411 8.51 -26.12 -11.63
N ASP A 412 8.57 -24.79 -11.68
CA ASP A 412 7.60 -23.98 -12.44
C ASP A 412 7.90 -23.95 -13.95
N PHE A 413 9.18 -24.04 -14.32
CA PHE A 413 9.66 -24.10 -15.71
C PHE A 413 9.44 -25.50 -16.32
N TYR A 414 9.75 -26.54 -15.54
CA TYR A 414 9.53 -27.93 -15.94
C TYR A 414 8.14 -28.42 -15.58
N ARG A 415 7.21 -27.60 -15.05
CA ARG A 415 5.87 -28.06 -14.65
C ARG A 415 5.16 -28.79 -15.79
N ASP A 416 5.22 -28.24 -16.99
CA ASP A 416 4.59 -28.83 -18.17
C ASP A 416 5.39 -30.03 -18.68
N ALA A 417 6.72 -29.99 -18.64
CA ALA A 417 7.58 -31.13 -19.01
C ALA A 417 7.49 -32.32 -18.01
N ILE A 418 7.32 -32.05 -16.71
CA ILE A 418 7.11 -33.02 -15.63
C ILE A 418 5.66 -33.54 -15.69
N ARG A 419 4.67 -32.69 -16.01
CA ARG A 419 3.30 -33.15 -16.33
C ARG A 419 3.26 -34.04 -17.57
N GLU A 420 4.05 -33.72 -18.59
CA GLU A 420 4.13 -34.51 -19.82
C GLU A 420 4.91 -35.81 -19.61
N ALA A 421 5.97 -35.79 -18.80
CA ALA A 421 6.71 -36.99 -18.41
C ALA A 421 5.93 -37.91 -17.46
N ASN A 422 5.01 -37.34 -16.66
CA ASN A 422 4.11 -38.08 -15.78
C ASN A 422 2.72 -38.31 -16.40
N ARG A 423 2.51 -37.96 -17.68
CA ARG A 423 1.32 -38.40 -18.41
C ARG A 423 1.43 -39.90 -18.63
N PRO A 424 0.45 -40.72 -18.20
CA PRO A 424 0.42 -42.11 -18.60
C PRO A 424 0.35 -42.14 -20.13
N SER A 425 1.30 -42.83 -20.78
CA SER A 425 1.28 -43.02 -22.23
C SER A 425 -0.08 -43.62 -22.62
N PRO A 426 -0.85 -43.04 -23.58
CA PRO A 426 -2.21 -43.49 -23.88
C PRO A 426 -2.28 -44.85 -24.58
N LEU A 427 -1.15 -45.45 -24.94
CA LEU A 427 -1.08 -46.78 -25.54
C LEU A 427 0.14 -47.47 -24.94
N LEU A 428 -0.11 -48.55 -24.18
CA LEU A 428 0.94 -49.53 -23.90
C LEU A 428 1.49 -49.99 -25.24
N THR A 429 2.81 -49.97 -25.40
CA THR A 429 3.39 -50.62 -26.57
C THR A 429 3.14 -52.13 -26.47
N GLU A 430 3.05 -52.83 -27.61
CA GLU A 430 2.80 -54.28 -27.67
C GLU A 430 3.80 -55.11 -26.84
N ARG A 431 4.97 -54.52 -26.53
CA ARG A 431 6.01 -55.10 -25.68
C ARG A 431 5.69 -54.99 -24.18
N GLU A 432 4.99 -53.93 -23.78
CA GLU A 432 4.55 -53.67 -22.41
C GLU A 432 3.26 -54.46 -22.11
N GLU A 433 2.35 -54.62 -23.08
CA GLU A 433 1.21 -55.56 -22.96
C GLU A 433 1.68 -57.00 -22.77
N LYS A 434 2.62 -57.49 -23.61
CA LYS A 434 3.18 -58.84 -23.44
C LYS A 434 3.95 -59.03 -22.13
N PHE A 435 4.48 -57.95 -21.56
CA PHE A 435 5.13 -58.00 -20.25
C PHE A 435 4.09 -58.16 -19.14
N LEU A 436 2.99 -57.39 -19.19
CA LEU A 436 1.90 -57.45 -18.23
C LEU A 436 1.13 -58.79 -18.31
N GLU A 437 0.80 -59.28 -19.50
CA GLU A 437 0.16 -60.60 -19.67
C GLU A 437 1.01 -61.74 -19.12
N ARG A 438 2.34 -61.65 -19.26
CA ARG A 438 3.26 -62.65 -18.69
C ARG A 438 3.31 -62.58 -17.17
N VAL A 439 3.28 -61.38 -16.59
CA VAL A 439 3.27 -61.18 -15.13
C VAL A 439 1.94 -61.59 -14.52
N GLU A 440 0.80 -61.30 -15.16
CA GLU A 440 -0.51 -61.80 -14.73
C GLU A 440 -0.56 -63.34 -14.78
N ARG A 441 -0.05 -63.97 -15.85
CA ARG A 441 0.04 -65.44 -15.90
C ARG A 441 0.96 -66.07 -14.87
N GLU A 442 2.02 -65.38 -14.46
CA GLU A 442 2.96 -65.90 -13.46
C GLU A 442 2.49 -65.68 -12.01
N TRP A 443 1.62 -64.69 -11.76
CA TRP A 443 1.27 -64.26 -10.39
C TRP A 443 -0.22 -64.30 -10.05
N LEU A 444 -1.11 -64.48 -11.03
CA LEU A 444 -2.57 -64.50 -10.82
C LEU A 444 -3.26 -65.80 -11.30
N ASP A 445 -2.56 -66.71 -11.97
CA ASP A 445 -3.00 -68.09 -12.14
C ASP A 445 -2.35 -68.99 -11.07
N ASP A 446 -2.82 -68.82 -9.83
CA ASP A 446 -2.90 -69.85 -8.77
C ASP A 446 -4.19 -69.64 -7.95
#